data_AF-A0A942ZSN4-F1
#
_entry.id   AF-A0A942ZSN4-F1
#
_cell.length_a   1.000
_cell.length_b   1.000
_cell.length_c   1.000
_cell.angle_alpha   90.00
_cell.angle_beta   90.00
_cell.angle_gamma   90.00
#
_symmetry.space_group_name_H-M   'P 1'
#
loop_
_entity.id
_entity.type
_entity.pdbx_description
1 polymer ?
#
loop_
_entity_poly.entity_id
_entity_poly.type
_entity_poly.pdbx_seq_one_letter_code
_entity_poly.pdbx_strand_id
1 'polypeptide(L)'
;MTSIKMLLSYNNNEKVIQLPVVPDNLPNILQELENSTVTTYTKTLTLLGNRKPRSFSLDLFLPTRDYEFCKGNGIEIIDFFEYVTSTKIPARLVIVDNLTELLNIAIAINSYKYNYDTAKNIKATIDCTEYIFLTEPKQEAVSNSPTFNNIKVYYNNTSSQVKSANINGSSLVMTRNIVELLGRECWWNADKKRVGCGKVLLDIHTEIYEGVAYSYIRDIANILGLKVEYNADDKSVTLKDGD
;
A
#
# COMPACT_ATOMS: atom_id res chain seq x y z
N MET A 1 11.20 -39.21 -9.27
CA MET A 1 10.41 -38.26 -10.08
C MET A 1 10.84 -36.87 -9.68
N THR A 2 11.33 -36.06 -10.61
CA THR A 2 11.66 -34.67 -10.36
C THR A 2 10.38 -33.93 -9.98
N SER A 3 10.31 -33.41 -8.75
CA SER A 3 9.12 -32.72 -8.23
C SER A 3 9.10 -31.22 -8.56
N ILE A 4 10.07 -30.78 -9.36
CA ILE A 4 10.20 -29.41 -9.82
C ILE A 4 9.13 -29.13 -10.86
N LYS A 5 8.43 -28.01 -10.70
CA LYS A 5 7.47 -27.47 -11.66
C LYS A 5 7.86 -26.04 -11.99
N MET A 6 7.75 -25.69 -13.26
CA MET A 6 7.95 -24.34 -13.75
C MET A 6 6.63 -23.85 -14.35
N LEU A 7 6.18 -22.69 -13.88
CA LEU A 7 4.89 -22.09 -14.18
C LEU A 7 5.12 -20.68 -14.73
N LEU A 8 4.38 -20.36 -15.78
CA LEU A 8 4.30 -19.04 -16.37
C LEU A 8 2.89 -18.50 -16.13
N SER A 9 2.77 -17.26 -15.65
CA SER A 9 1.49 -16.60 -15.53
C SER A 9 1.56 -15.13 -15.94
N TYR A 10 0.42 -14.53 -16.24
CA TYR A 10 0.29 -13.08 -16.43
C TYR A 10 -0.97 -12.57 -15.72
N ASN A 11 -1.06 -11.24 -15.54
CA ASN A 11 -2.20 -10.53 -14.94
C ASN A 11 -2.74 -11.18 -13.65
N ASN A 12 -1.86 -11.43 -12.66
CA ASN A 12 -2.24 -11.98 -11.36
C ASN A 12 -3.03 -13.30 -11.45
N ASN A 13 -2.46 -14.27 -12.19
CA ASN A 13 -3.03 -15.60 -12.42
C ASN A 13 -4.30 -15.64 -13.27
N GLU A 14 -4.56 -14.61 -14.09
CA GLU A 14 -5.62 -14.68 -15.12
C GLU A 14 -5.42 -15.88 -16.05
N LYS A 15 -4.17 -16.11 -16.47
CA LYS A 15 -3.75 -17.34 -17.13
C LYS A 15 -2.51 -17.89 -16.45
N VAL A 16 -2.51 -19.18 -16.18
CA VAL A 16 -1.37 -19.92 -15.62
C VAL A 16 -1.13 -21.11 -16.53
N ILE A 17 0.09 -21.23 -17.05
CA ILE A 17 0.51 -22.34 -17.89
C ILE A 17 1.71 -23.01 -17.24
N GLN A 18 1.65 -24.33 -17.11
CA GLN A 18 2.80 -25.11 -16.69
C GLN A 18 3.64 -25.46 -17.91
N LEU A 19 4.96 -25.34 -17.79
CA LEU A 19 5.85 -25.83 -18.84
C LEU A 19 5.70 -27.34 -19.02
N PRO A 20 5.55 -27.84 -20.28
CA PRO A 20 5.34 -29.26 -20.53
C PRO A 20 6.49 -30.14 -20.07
N VAL A 21 7.72 -29.64 -20.23
CA VAL A 21 8.96 -30.30 -19.84
C VAL A 21 9.81 -29.30 -19.09
N VAL A 22 10.30 -29.69 -17.91
CA VAL A 22 11.26 -28.91 -17.15
C VAL A 22 12.65 -29.22 -17.69
N PRO A 23 13.46 -28.22 -18.05
CA PRO A 23 14.83 -28.44 -18.51
C PRO A 23 15.69 -29.15 -17.44
N ASP A 24 16.70 -29.89 -17.89
CA ASP A 24 17.60 -30.65 -17.00
C ASP A 24 18.35 -29.74 -16.01
N ASN A 25 18.62 -28.50 -16.42
CA ASN A 25 19.22 -27.47 -15.59
C ASN A 25 18.25 -26.30 -15.42
N LEU A 26 18.12 -25.83 -14.18
CA LEU A 26 17.40 -24.59 -13.88
C LEU A 26 18.10 -23.38 -14.52
N PRO A 27 17.35 -22.30 -14.83
CA PRO A 27 17.93 -21.12 -15.46
C PRO A 27 19.06 -20.53 -14.62
N ASN A 28 20.17 -20.20 -15.27
CA ASN A 28 21.26 -19.46 -14.65
C ASN A 28 20.85 -17.98 -14.54
N ILE A 29 20.58 -17.53 -13.31
CA ILE A 29 20.13 -16.16 -13.04
C ILE A 29 21.35 -15.24 -12.88
N LEU A 30 21.56 -14.35 -13.85
CA LEU A 30 22.56 -13.31 -13.78
C LEU A 30 22.05 -12.13 -12.93
N GLN A 31 22.80 -11.78 -11.89
CA GLN A 31 22.56 -10.61 -11.05
C GLN A 31 23.77 -9.70 -11.08
N GLU A 32 23.66 -8.58 -11.79
CA GLU A 32 24.70 -7.55 -11.82
C GLU A 32 24.48 -6.52 -10.70
N LEU A 33 25.59 -5.92 -10.24
CA LEU A 33 25.63 -4.86 -9.22
C LEU A 33 26.41 -3.68 -9.79
N GLU A 34 25.87 -2.46 -9.69
CA GLU A 34 26.51 -1.24 -10.22
C GLU A 34 27.56 -0.65 -9.28
N ASN A 35 28.46 -1.49 -8.75
CA ASN A 35 29.50 -1.02 -7.86
C ASN A 35 30.51 -0.16 -8.62
N SER A 36 30.95 0.93 -8.00
CA SER A 36 31.99 1.81 -8.53
C SER A 36 33.17 1.89 -7.56
N THR A 37 34.36 2.17 -8.07
CA THR A 37 35.57 2.31 -7.24
C THR A 37 36.13 3.71 -7.36
N VAL A 38 36.56 4.26 -6.22
CA VAL A 38 37.19 5.58 -6.13
C VAL A 38 38.52 5.42 -5.42
N THR A 39 39.63 5.68 -6.13
CA THR A 39 40.98 5.62 -5.57
C THR A 39 41.38 6.99 -5.04
N THR A 40 41.63 7.06 -3.74
CA THR A 40 42.22 8.23 -3.07
C THR A 40 43.75 8.10 -3.04
N TYR A 41 44.45 9.12 -2.52
CA TYR A 41 45.89 9.06 -2.33
C TYR A 41 46.36 7.92 -1.40
N THR A 42 45.50 7.42 -0.51
CA THR A 42 45.87 6.41 0.50
C THR A 42 45.16 5.07 0.35
N LYS A 43 43.94 5.04 -0.22
CA LYS A 43 43.10 3.84 -0.29
C LYS A 43 42.16 3.87 -1.50
N THR A 44 41.81 2.69 -1.99
CA THR A 44 40.70 2.50 -2.93
C THR A 44 39.43 2.16 -2.16
N LEU A 45 38.40 2.97 -2.36
CA LEU A 45 37.07 2.78 -1.80
C LEU A 45 36.17 2.13 -2.84
N THR A 46 35.27 1.25 -2.40
CA THR A 46 34.20 0.69 -3.25
C THR A 46 32.86 1.30 -2.83
N LEU A 47 32.24 2.03 -3.74
CA LEU A 47 30.87 2.51 -3.62
C LEU A 47 29.93 1.39 -4.06
N LEU A 48 29.08 0.94 -3.14
CA LEU A 48 28.03 -0.03 -3.44
C LEU A 48 26.95 0.64 -4.27
N GLY A 49 26.71 0.10 -5.47
CA GLY A 49 25.67 0.59 -6.36
C GLY A 49 24.38 -0.20 -6.24
N ASN A 50 23.43 0.16 -7.09
CA ASN A 50 22.14 -0.50 -7.15
C ASN A 50 22.26 -1.91 -7.75
N ARG A 51 21.31 -2.77 -7.36
CA ARG A 51 21.12 -4.06 -8.00
C ARG A 51 20.44 -3.83 -9.35
N LYS A 52 21.05 -4.32 -10.43
CA LYS A 52 20.36 -4.35 -11.73
C LYS A 52 19.25 -5.39 -11.74
N PRO A 53 18.25 -5.28 -12.63
CA PRO A 53 17.29 -6.35 -12.86
C PRO A 53 18.01 -7.66 -13.17
N ARG A 54 17.55 -8.77 -12.59
CA ARG A 54 18.07 -10.10 -12.92
C ARG A 54 17.83 -10.42 -14.40
N SER A 55 18.72 -11.15 -15.04
CA SER A 55 18.52 -11.62 -16.41
C SER A 55 18.85 -13.09 -16.53
N PHE A 56 18.20 -13.80 -17.44
CA PHE A 56 18.47 -15.20 -17.70
C PHE A 56 18.01 -15.58 -19.11
N SER A 57 18.59 -16.66 -19.61
CA SER A 57 18.15 -17.33 -20.84
C SER A 57 17.71 -18.74 -20.48
N LEU A 58 16.67 -19.21 -21.15
CA LEU A 58 16.10 -20.54 -20.91
C LEU A 58 15.87 -21.26 -22.24
N ASP A 59 16.42 -22.46 -22.33
CA ASP A 59 16.17 -23.38 -23.44
C ASP A 59 15.01 -24.32 -23.09
N LEU A 60 14.04 -24.40 -23.99
CA LEU A 60 12.77 -25.07 -23.82
C LEU A 60 12.57 -26.14 -24.88
N PHE A 61 12.17 -27.33 -24.41
CA PHE A 61 11.62 -28.37 -25.26
C PHE A 61 10.10 -28.38 -25.12
N LEU A 62 9.42 -28.03 -26.21
CA LEU A 62 7.99 -27.81 -26.27
C LEU A 62 7.35 -28.87 -27.17
N PRO A 63 6.78 -29.95 -26.60
CA PRO A 63 6.20 -31.05 -27.34
C PRO A 63 4.91 -30.60 -28.06
N THR A 64 4.71 -31.06 -29.30
CA THR A 64 3.45 -30.85 -30.05
C THR A 64 2.58 -32.10 -30.10
N ARG A 65 3.06 -33.19 -29.49
CA ARG A 65 2.40 -34.48 -29.38
C ARG A 65 2.34 -34.88 -27.91
N ASP A 66 1.45 -35.79 -27.59
CA ASP A 66 1.34 -36.33 -26.24
C ASP A 66 2.50 -37.27 -25.95
N TYR A 67 3.28 -36.94 -24.91
CA TYR A 67 4.33 -37.79 -24.35
C TYR A 67 3.99 -38.10 -22.90
N GLU A 68 4.33 -39.31 -22.43
CA GLU A 68 4.05 -39.74 -21.04
C GLU A 68 4.72 -38.86 -19.98
N PHE A 69 5.85 -38.24 -20.32
CA PHE A 69 6.59 -37.35 -19.43
C PHE A 69 6.13 -35.89 -19.49
N CYS A 70 5.23 -35.54 -20.42
CA CYS A 70 4.83 -34.16 -20.66
C CYS A 70 3.54 -33.79 -19.92
N LYS A 71 3.50 -32.57 -19.39
CA LYS A 71 2.33 -31.99 -18.72
C LYS A 71 1.89 -30.71 -19.42
N GLY A 72 1.29 -30.86 -20.60
CA GLY A 72 0.74 -29.74 -21.38
C GLY A 72 1.20 -29.73 -22.84
N ASN A 73 0.71 -28.75 -23.59
CA ASN A 73 1.00 -28.57 -25.01
C ASN A 73 2.03 -27.44 -25.22
N GLY A 74 3.07 -27.72 -26.01
CA GLY A 74 4.10 -26.74 -26.35
C GLY A 74 3.58 -25.54 -27.16
N ILE A 75 2.49 -25.71 -27.91
CA ILE A 75 1.87 -24.65 -28.71
C ILE A 75 1.33 -23.53 -27.81
N GLU A 76 0.70 -23.90 -26.69
CA GLU A 76 0.13 -22.92 -25.74
C GLU A 76 1.19 -22.00 -25.12
N ILE A 77 2.42 -22.49 -25.01
CA ILE A 77 3.56 -21.70 -24.50
C ILE A 77 3.99 -20.65 -25.54
N ILE A 78 3.99 -21.00 -26.82
CA ILE A 78 4.28 -20.03 -27.89
C ILE A 78 3.16 -18.98 -27.97
N ASP A 79 1.90 -19.40 -27.92
CA ASP A 79 0.75 -18.50 -27.89
C ASP A 79 0.80 -17.55 -26.67
N PHE A 80 1.26 -18.05 -25.52
CA PHE A 80 1.49 -17.25 -24.33
C PHE A 80 2.58 -16.21 -24.56
N PHE A 81 3.73 -16.58 -25.13
CA PHE A 81 4.80 -15.63 -25.44
C PHE A 81 4.30 -14.54 -26.39
N GLU A 82 3.60 -14.92 -27.45
CA GLU A 82 3.05 -13.98 -28.43
C GLU A 82 2.00 -13.04 -27.81
N TYR A 83 1.14 -13.56 -26.95
CA TYR A 83 0.16 -12.73 -26.24
C TYR A 83 0.84 -11.71 -25.32
N VAL A 84 1.78 -12.15 -24.49
CA VAL A 84 2.47 -11.29 -23.50
C VAL A 84 3.29 -10.20 -24.21
N THR A 85 3.99 -10.54 -25.28
CA THR A 85 4.80 -9.58 -26.04
C THR A 85 3.93 -8.59 -26.84
N SER A 86 2.84 -9.05 -27.47
CA SER A 86 1.94 -8.20 -28.25
C SER A 86 1.13 -7.23 -27.38
N THR A 87 0.66 -7.69 -26.22
CA THR A 87 -0.09 -6.87 -25.25
C THR A 87 0.81 -6.05 -24.34
N LYS A 88 2.13 -6.27 -24.37
CA LYS A 88 3.15 -5.55 -23.58
C LYS A 88 2.92 -5.64 -22.08
N ILE A 89 2.45 -6.78 -21.60
CA ILE A 89 2.28 -7.07 -20.18
C ILE A 89 3.50 -7.84 -19.65
N PRO A 90 3.89 -7.67 -18.38
CA PRO A 90 4.90 -8.53 -17.78
C PRO A 90 4.32 -9.91 -17.48
N ALA A 91 5.10 -10.97 -17.73
CA ALA A 91 4.80 -12.32 -17.28
C ALA A 91 5.44 -12.58 -15.91
N ARG A 92 5.09 -13.71 -15.28
CA ARG A 92 5.66 -14.15 -14.02
C ARG A 92 6.18 -15.57 -14.19
N LEU A 93 7.44 -15.78 -13.81
CA LEU A 93 8.06 -17.10 -13.76
C LEU A 93 8.10 -17.57 -12.31
N VAL A 94 7.50 -18.73 -12.08
CA VAL A 94 7.48 -19.40 -10.77
C VAL A 94 8.08 -20.79 -10.91
N ILE A 95 9.15 -21.06 -10.16
CA ILE A 95 9.78 -22.37 -10.05
C ILE A 95 9.55 -22.87 -8.63
N VAL A 96 8.92 -24.03 -8.51
CA VAL A 96 8.65 -24.68 -7.23
C VAL A 96 9.23 -26.08 -7.23
N ASP A 97 9.78 -26.49 -6.10
CA ASP A 97 10.12 -27.89 -5.80
C ASP A 97 9.26 -28.35 -4.63
N ASN A 98 8.31 -29.25 -4.89
CA ASN A 98 7.27 -29.64 -3.93
C ASN A 98 6.49 -28.44 -3.35
N LEU A 99 6.81 -28.04 -2.12
CA LEU A 99 6.20 -26.94 -1.37
C LEU A 99 7.16 -25.74 -1.19
N THR A 100 8.37 -25.83 -1.74
CA THR A 100 9.40 -24.79 -1.62
C THR A 100 9.44 -23.96 -2.89
N GLU A 101 9.27 -22.64 -2.74
CA GLU A 101 9.46 -21.68 -3.82
C GLU A 101 10.97 -21.48 -4.06
N LEU A 102 11.45 -21.85 -5.26
CA LEU A 102 12.84 -21.66 -5.65
C LEU A 102 13.06 -20.32 -6.36
N LEU A 103 12.10 -19.91 -7.19
CA LEU A 103 12.16 -18.64 -7.91
C LEU A 103 10.73 -18.13 -8.12
N ASN A 104 10.52 -16.85 -7.89
CA ASN A 104 9.24 -16.21 -8.14
C ASN A 104 9.47 -14.74 -8.52
N ILE A 105 9.58 -14.48 -9.82
CA ILE A 105 9.94 -13.16 -10.35
C ILE A 105 9.00 -12.76 -11.49
N ALA A 106 8.71 -11.47 -11.56
CA ALA A 106 8.10 -10.89 -12.75
C ALA A 106 9.18 -10.70 -13.82
N ILE A 107 8.84 -11.00 -15.06
CA ILE A 107 9.76 -11.04 -16.19
C ILE A 107 9.20 -10.28 -17.38
N ALA A 108 10.08 -9.56 -18.06
CA ALA A 108 9.89 -9.05 -19.40
C ALA A 108 10.58 -9.99 -20.38
N ILE A 109 9.85 -10.41 -21.41
CA ILE A 109 10.39 -11.22 -22.50
C ILE A 109 11.08 -10.27 -23.48
N ASN A 110 12.41 -10.32 -23.58
CA ASN A 110 13.17 -9.45 -24.47
C ASN A 110 13.22 -10.02 -25.88
N SER A 111 13.44 -11.32 -25.97
CA SER A 111 13.48 -12.06 -27.23
C SER A 111 13.11 -13.50 -26.99
N TYR A 112 12.49 -14.11 -27.99
CA TYR A 112 12.34 -15.56 -28.05
C TYR A 112 12.54 -16.01 -29.50
N LYS A 113 13.17 -17.16 -29.67
CA LYS A 113 13.39 -17.80 -30.97
C LYS A 113 12.90 -19.24 -30.87
N TYR A 114 12.27 -19.75 -31.91
CA TYR A 114 11.82 -21.14 -31.93
C TYR A 114 11.97 -21.76 -33.32
N ASN A 115 12.15 -23.06 -33.35
CA ASN A 115 12.16 -23.86 -34.57
C ASN A 115 11.51 -25.21 -34.33
N TYR A 116 10.98 -25.81 -35.40
CA TYR A 116 10.46 -27.17 -35.37
C TYR A 116 11.61 -28.17 -35.56
N ASP A 117 11.57 -29.27 -34.82
CA ASP A 117 12.42 -30.43 -35.08
C ASP A 117 11.80 -31.35 -36.14
N THR A 118 12.52 -32.39 -36.54
CA THR A 118 12.05 -33.39 -37.52
C THR A 118 10.85 -34.19 -37.01
N ALA A 119 10.66 -34.27 -35.70
CA ALA A 119 9.51 -34.89 -35.04
C ALA A 119 8.31 -33.93 -34.87
N LYS A 120 8.43 -32.69 -35.37
CA LYS A 120 7.47 -31.58 -35.26
C LYS A 120 7.32 -30.99 -33.85
N ASN A 121 8.20 -31.31 -32.90
CA ASN A 121 8.25 -30.60 -31.63
C ASN A 121 8.91 -29.23 -31.82
N ILE A 122 8.71 -28.35 -30.87
CA ILE A 122 9.24 -27.00 -30.87
C ILE A 122 10.44 -26.95 -29.93
N LYS A 123 11.57 -26.45 -30.43
CA LYS A 123 12.69 -26.02 -29.59
C LYS A 123 12.64 -24.51 -29.53
N ALA A 124 12.62 -23.95 -28.33
CA ALA A 124 12.58 -22.52 -28.13
C ALA A 124 13.67 -22.06 -27.16
N THR A 125 14.26 -20.90 -27.42
CA THR A 125 15.12 -20.20 -26.46
C THR A 125 14.47 -18.87 -26.16
N ILE A 126 14.37 -18.53 -24.88
CA ILE A 126 13.78 -17.28 -24.41
C ILE A 126 14.78 -16.52 -23.54
N ASP A 127 14.93 -15.22 -23.82
CA ASP A 127 15.74 -14.31 -23.05
C ASP A 127 14.83 -13.36 -22.25
N CYS A 128 14.99 -13.40 -20.92
CA CYS A 128 14.16 -12.66 -19.99
C CYS A 128 15.01 -11.71 -19.13
N THR A 129 14.41 -10.58 -18.79
CA THR A 129 14.89 -9.68 -17.75
C THR A 129 13.81 -9.53 -16.69
N GLU A 130 14.21 -9.32 -15.44
CA GLU A 130 13.30 -9.06 -14.35
C GLU A 130 12.56 -7.75 -14.60
N TYR A 131 11.23 -7.81 -14.52
CA TYR A 131 10.39 -6.65 -14.64
C TYR A 131 10.19 -6.02 -13.26
N ILE A 132 10.66 -4.78 -13.11
CA ILE A 132 10.47 -3.99 -11.89
C ILE A 132 9.19 -3.17 -12.06
N PHE A 133 8.18 -3.47 -11.24
CA PHE A 133 6.98 -2.64 -11.19
C PHE A 133 7.34 -1.26 -10.64
N LEU A 134 6.88 -0.23 -11.33
CA LEU A 134 6.86 1.11 -10.78
C LEU A 134 5.94 1.09 -9.56
N THR A 135 6.56 1.10 -8.39
CA THR A 135 5.83 1.41 -7.17
C THR A 135 5.79 2.92 -7.14
N GLU A 136 4.64 3.52 -7.43
CA GLU A 136 4.43 4.90 -7.00
C GLU A 136 4.73 4.92 -5.50
N PRO A 137 5.52 5.88 -4.99
CA PRO A 137 5.65 6.02 -3.55
C PRO A 137 4.22 6.04 -3.04
N LYS A 138 3.88 5.09 -2.16
CA LYS A 138 2.57 5.13 -1.49
C LYS A 138 2.45 6.57 -1.03
N GLN A 139 1.53 7.34 -1.62
CA GLN A 139 1.03 8.50 -0.91
C GLN A 139 0.62 7.89 0.42
N GLU A 140 1.35 8.24 1.47
CA GLU A 140 0.94 7.92 2.82
C GLU A 140 -0.53 8.29 2.82
N ALA A 141 -1.40 7.30 3.00
CA ALA A 141 -2.81 7.56 3.12
C ALA A 141 -2.86 8.64 4.19
N VAL A 142 -3.20 9.87 3.81
CA VAL A 142 -3.25 10.98 4.74
C VAL A 142 -4.20 10.45 5.79
N SER A 143 -3.65 10.08 6.95
CA SER A 143 -4.50 9.72 8.06
C SER A 143 -5.25 11.02 8.28
N ASN A 144 -6.52 11.07 7.91
CA ASN A 144 -7.43 12.17 8.24
C ASN A 144 -7.66 12.20 9.77
N SER A 145 -6.67 11.76 10.56
CA SER A 145 -6.57 12.01 11.98
C SER A 145 -6.41 13.52 12.14
N PRO A 146 -7.42 14.21 12.69
CA PRO A 146 -7.32 15.63 12.95
C PRO A 146 -6.05 15.94 13.76
N THR A 147 -5.28 16.94 13.32
CA THR A 147 -4.16 17.46 14.11
C THR A 147 -4.70 18.31 15.25
N PHE A 148 -4.55 17.80 16.47
CA PHE A 148 -4.99 18.49 17.68
C PHE A 148 -3.96 19.49 18.16
N ASN A 149 -4.38 20.74 18.31
CA ASN A 149 -3.61 21.83 18.92
C ASN A 149 -4.38 22.40 20.12
N ASN A 150 -3.70 23.07 21.04
CA ASN A 150 -4.38 23.77 22.13
C ASN A 150 -4.86 25.14 21.68
N ILE A 151 -6.14 25.44 21.91
CA ILE A 151 -6.71 26.78 21.75
C ILE A 151 -7.16 27.32 23.10
N LYS A 152 -7.16 28.65 23.24
CA LYS A 152 -7.76 29.31 24.41
C LYS A 152 -9.25 29.50 24.18
N VAL A 153 -10.06 29.03 25.13
CA VAL A 153 -11.50 29.30 25.16
C VAL A 153 -11.83 30.13 26.39
N TYR A 154 -12.57 31.22 26.20
CA TYR A 154 -12.99 32.16 27.24
C TYR A 154 -14.49 32.04 27.52
N TYR A 155 -14.88 32.15 28.78
CA TYR A 155 -16.27 32.25 29.24
C TYR A 155 -16.31 33.02 30.57
N ASN A 156 -17.14 34.06 30.68
CA ASN A 156 -17.33 34.88 31.89
C ASN A 156 -16.02 35.20 32.65
N ASN A 157 -15.06 35.85 31.97
CA ASN A 157 -13.72 36.21 32.46
C ASN A 157 -12.79 35.05 32.87
N THR A 158 -13.24 33.80 32.73
CA THR A 158 -12.42 32.60 32.93
C THR A 158 -11.94 32.09 31.58
N SER A 159 -10.80 31.41 31.54
CA SER A 159 -10.29 30.80 30.31
C SER A 159 -9.74 29.40 30.57
N SER A 160 -9.84 28.53 29.57
CA SER A 160 -9.29 27.18 29.60
C SER A 160 -8.53 26.87 28.32
N GLN A 161 -7.47 26.06 28.45
CA GLN A 161 -6.75 25.49 27.31
C GLN A 161 -7.50 24.23 26.86
N VAL A 162 -7.97 24.23 25.62
CA VAL A 162 -8.79 23.15 25.08
C VAL A 162 -8.08 22.55 23.88
N LYS A 163 -7.87 21.22 23.92
CA LYS A 163 -7.41 20.49 22.72
C LYS A 163 -8.50 20.60 21.66
N SER A 164 -8.13 21.11 20.49
CA SER A 164 -9.01 21.35 19.37
C SER A 164 -8.35 20.95 18.06
N ALA A 165 -9.17 20.49 17.11
CA ALA A 165 -8.77 20.35 15.72
C ALA A 165 -9.68 21.20 14.83
N ASN A 166 -9.14 21.75 13.75
CA ASN A 166 -9.95 22.42 12.73
C ASN A 166 -10.31 21.39 11.66
N ILE A 167 -11.61 21.15 11.49
CA ILE A 167 -12.14 20.23 10.48
C ILE A 167 -13.09 21.03 9.61
N ASN A 168 -12.74 21.23 8.34
CA ASN A 168 -13.54 22.00 7.36
C ASN A 168 -13.97 23.39 7.87
N GLY A 169 -13.08 24.11 8.57
CA GLY A 169 -13.36 25.43 9.11
C GLY A 169 -14.14 25.44 10.44
N SER A 170 -14.50 24.28 10.97
CA SER A 170 -15.16 24.14 12.28
C SER A 170 -14.20 23.61 13.34
N SER A 171 -14.23 24.22 14.52
CA SER A 171 -13.41 23.80 15.66
C SER A 171 -14.06 22.63 16.40
N LEU A 172 -13.48 21.44 16.25
CA LEU A 172 -13.80 20.27 17.03
C LEU A 172 -12.98 20.32 18.34
N VAL A 173 -13.65 20.41 19.48
CA VAL A 173 -13.01 20.67 20.79
C VAL A 173 -13.25 19.53 21.77
N MET A 174 -12.32 19.33 22.70
CA MET A 174 -12.50 18.40 23.82
C MET A 174 -13.70 18.85 24.67
N THR A 175 -14.78 18.08 24.62
CA THR A 175 -16.08 18.50 25.16
C THR A 175 -16.02 18.73 26.68
N ARG A 176 -15.27 17.89 27.40
CA ARG A 176 -15.12 17.99 28.86
C ARG A 176 -14.59 19.34 29.30
N ASN A 177 -13.51 19.85 28.68
CA ASN A 177 -12.91 21.13 29.06
C ASN A 177 -13.89 22.29 28.86
N ILE A 178 -14.77 22.21 27.87
CA ILE A 178 -15.83 23.22 27.65
C ILE A 178 -16.88 23.14 28.77
N VAL A 179 -17.34 21.93 29.11
CA VAL A 179 -18.33 21.74 30.19
C VAL A 179 -17.79 22.22 31.55
N GLU A 180 -16.51 21.92 31.84
CA GLU A 180 -15.81 22.40 33.03
C GLU A 180 -15.63 23.93 33.03
N LEU A 181 -15.29 24.53 31.89
CA LEU A 181 -15.19 25.99 31.73
C LEU A 181 -16.53 26.69 31.99
N LEU A 182 -17.65 26.06 31.63
CA LEU A 182 -19.00 26.55 31.91
C LEU A 182 -19.42 26.34 33.38
N GLY A 183 -18.57 25.72 34.21
CA GLY A 183 -18.85 25.44 35.62
C GLY A 183 -19.92 24.38 35.84
N ARG A 184 -20.10 23.45 34.89
CA ARG A 184 -21.15 22.42 34.91
C ARG A 184 -20.54 21.03 35.10
N GLU A 185 -21.33 20.12 35.66
CA GLU A 185 -20.93 18.72 35.80
C GLU A 185 -20.89 18.03 34.43
N CYS A 186 -19.80 17.32 34.14
CA CYS A 186 -19.64 16.52 32.93
C CYS A 186 -19.89 15.04 33.23
N TRP A 187 -20.81 14.42 32.51
CA TRP A 187 -21.11 12.97 32.62
C TRP A 187 -21.25 12.34 31.23
N TRP A 188 -21.23 11.01 31.16
CA TRP A 188 -21.31 10.25 29.90
C TRP A 188 -22.62 9.47 29.83
N ASN A 189 -23.36 9.62 28.72
CA ASN A 189 -24.48 8.77 28.39
C ASN A 189 -24.01 7.60 27.52
N ALA A 190 -23.99 6.39 28.07
CA ALA A 190 -23.52 5.20 27.36
C ALA A 190 -24.42 4.76 26.20
N ASP A 191 -25.75 4.87 26.38
CA ASP A 191 -26.73 4.41 25.39
C ASP A 191 -26.70 5.27 24.13
N LYS A 192 -26.70 6.60 24.31
CA LYS A 192 -26.66 7.56 23.21
C LYS A 192 -25.25 7.87 22.71
N LYS A 193 -24.22 7.47 23.48
CA LYS A 193 -22.81 7.81 23.24
C LYS A 193 -22.62 9.33 23.10
N ARG A 194 -23.11 10.07 24.10
CA ARG A 194 -23.10 11.54 24.14
C ARG A 194 -22.64 12.06 25.49
N VAL A 195 -22.11 13.27 25.49
CA VAL A 195 -21.67 13.98 26.69
C VAL A 195 -22.85 14.72 27.32
N GLY A 196 -22.99 14.65 28.64
CA GLY A 196 -23.90 15.46 29.42
C GLY A 196 -23.22 16.69 30.00
N CYS A 197 -23.98 17.79 30.09
CA CYS A 197 -23.58 19.09 30.60
C CYS A 197 -24.59 19.55 31.64
N GLY A 198 -24.31 19.28 32.92
CA GLY A 198 -25.27 19.49 34.02
C GLY A 198 -26.54 18.65 33.81
N LYS A 199 -27.70 19.30 33.72
CA LYS A 199 -29.00 18.62 33.48
C LYS A 199 -29.32 18.40 31.99
N VAL A 200 -28.47 18.88 31.08
CA VAL A 200 -28.71 18.85 29.63
C VAL A 200 -27.84 17.79 28.98
N LEU A 201 -28.42 16.98 28.09
CA LEU A 201 -27.65 16.09 27.22
C LEU A 201 -27.20 16.84 25.97
N LEU A 202 -25.91 16.82 25.65
CA LEU A 202 -25.39 17.36 24.39
C LEU A 202 -25.64 16.33 23.28
N ASP A 203 -26.86 16.30 22.74
CA ASP A 203 -27.25 15.40 21.64
C ASP A 203 -26.76 15.94 20.28
N ILE A 204 -25.44 16.08 20.15
CA ILE A 204 -24.72 16.63 18.98
C ILE A 204 -23.72 15.61 18.46
N HIS A 205 -23.12 15.91 17.31
CA HIS A 205 -22.03 15.10 16.77
C HIS A 205 -20.88 15.02 17.78
N THR A 206 -20.54 13.80 18.19
CA THR A 206 -19.47 13.51 19.12
C THR A 206 -18.55 12.46 18.51
N GLU A 207 -17.27 12.81 18.39
CA GLU A 207 -16.20 11.93 17.94
C GLU A 207 -15.36 11.50 19.14
N ILE A 208 -14.85 10.27 19.09
CA ILE A 208 -14.02 9.73 20.18
C ILE A 208 -12.61 9.54 19.66
N TYR A 209 -11.66 10.24 20.27
CA TYR A 209 -10.22 10.11 20.00
C TYR A 209 -9.51 9.80 21.31
N GLU A 210 -8.70 8.74 21.32
CA GLU A 210 -7.94 8.29 22.51
C GLU A 210 -8.82 8.13 23.77
N GLY A 211 -10.07 7.68 23.60
CA GLY A 211 -11.03 7.51 24.71
C GLY A 211 -11.64 8.81 25.23
N VAL A 212 -11.40 9.95 24.58
CA VAL A 212 -11.93 11.27 24.95
C VAL A 212 -12.96 11.74 23.92
N ALA A 213 -14.05 12.34 24.41
CA ALA A 213 -15.14 12.85 23.58
C ALA A 213 -14.88 14.28 23.08
N TYR A 214 -14.94 14.44 21.76
CA TYR A 214 -14.78 15.70 21.04
C TYR A 214 -16.08 16.07 20.35
N SER A 215 -16.49 17.34 20.43
CA SER A 215 -17.69 17.85 19.77
C SER A 215 -17.41 19.23 19.19
N TYR A 216 -18.18 19.65 18.18
CA TYR A 216 -18.01 20.97 17.61
C TYR A 216 -18.45 22.06 18.59
N ILE A 217 -17.59 23.05 18.82
CA ILE A 217 -17.88 24.12 19.79
C ILE A 217 -19.14 24.93 19.44
N ARG A 218 -19.40 25.11 18.13
CA ARG A 218 -20.61 25.74 17.61
C ARG A 218 -21.88 24.99 18.01
N ASP A 219 -21.84 23.66 17.94
CA ASP A 219 -23.02 22.83 18.24
C ASP A 219 -23.26 22.74 19.76
N ILE A 220 -22.18 22.70 20.56
CA ILE A 220 -22.27 22.83 22.02
C ILE A 220 -22.96 24.16 22.37
N ALA A 221 -22.47 25.26 21.79
CA ALA A 221 -23.02 26.59 22.04
C ALA A 221 -24.50 26.69 21.63
N ASN A 222 -24.88 26.16 20.47
CA ASN A 222 -26.27 26.11 20.01
C ASN A 222 -27.19 25.37 20.98
N ILE A 223 -26.80 24.18 21.48
CA ILE A 223 -27.60 23.44 22.46
C ILE A 223 -27.76 24.21 23.78
N LEU A 224 -26.72 24.95 24.17
CA LEU A 224 -26.68 25.64 25.45
C LEU A 224 -27.19 27.09 25.40
N GLY A 225 -27.60 27.58 24.22
CA GLY A 225 -28.05 28.96 24.03
C GLY A 225 -26.91 29.99 24.16
N LEU A 226 -25.69 29.60 23.83
CA LEU A 226 -24.50 30.46 23.90
C LEU A 226 -24.15 31.02 22.52
N LYS A 227 -23.54 32.21 22.51
CA LYS A 227 -22.94 32.82 21.31
C LYS A 227 -21.45 32.52 21.25
N VAL A 228 -20.96 32.15 20.07
CA VAL A 228 -19.54 31.89 19.80
C VAL A 228 -18.94 33.03 19.01
N GLU A 229 -17.85 33.61 19.51
CA GLU A 229 -17.03 34.60 18.81
C GLU A 229 -15.61 34.05 18.63
N TYR A 230 -15.06 34.17 17.43
CA TYR A 230 -13.69 33.75 17.11
C TYR A 230 -12.81 34.98 16.93
N ASN A 231 -11.69 35.02 17.65
CA ASN A 231 -10.64 36.02 17.49
C ASN A 231 -9.53 35.43 16.61
N ALA A 232 -9.34 36.00 15.42
CA ALA A 232 -8.37 35.52 14.44
C ALA A 232 -6.91 35.84 14.81
N ASP A 233 -6.67 36.94 15.53
CA ASP A 233 -5.32 37.40 15.89
C ASP A 233 -4.68 36.46 16.90
N ASP A 234 -5.43 36.13 17.96
CA ASP A 234 -4.97 35.27 19.06
C ASP A 234 -5.41 33.80 18.93
N LYS A 235 -6.14 33.46 17.86
CA LYS A 235 -6.73 32.14 17.60
C LYS A 235 -7.53 31.60 18.79
N SER A 236 -8.25 32.48 19.47
CA SER A 236 -9.04 32.16 20.66
C SER A 236 -10.54 32.19 20.36
N VAL A 237 -11.31 31.46 21.16
CA VAL A 237 -12.77 31.42 21.08
C VAL A 237 -13.36 31.99 22.35
N THR A 238 -14.36 32.85 22.23
CA THR A 238 -15.12 33.37 23.37
C THR A 238 -16.56 32.85 23.29
N LEU A 239 -17.00 32.24 24.38
CA LEU A 239 -18.39 31.87 24.62
C LEU A 239 -19.04 32.97 25.45
N LYS A 240 -20.19 33.46 25.02
CA LYS A 240 -21.02 34.43 25.74
C LYS A 240 -22.41 33.83 25.94
N ASP A 241 -23.05 34.19 27.05
CA ASP A 241 -24.47 33.91 27.23
C ASP A 241 -25.26 34.61 26.11
N GLY A 242 -26.26 33.94 25.55
CA GLY A 242 -27.20 34.55 24.61
C GLY A 242 -28.05 35.60 25.31
N ASP A 243 -28.40 36.67 24.59
CA ASP A 243 -29.39 37.67 25.04
C ASP A 243 -30.79 37.06 25.20
#